data_AF-A0AB34G8N5-F1
#
_entry.id   AF-A0AB34G8N5-F1
#
_cell.length_a   1.000
_cell.length_b   1.000
_cell.length_c   1.000
_cell.angle_alpha   90.00
_cell.angle_beta   90.00
_cell.angle_gamma   90.00
#
_symmetry.space_group_name_H-M   'P 1'
#
loop_
_entity.id
_entity.type
_entity.pdbx_description
1 polymer ?
#
loop_
_entity_poly.entity_id
_entity_poly.type
_entity_poly.pdbx_seq_one_letter_code
_entity_poly.pdbx_strand_id
1 'polypeptide(L)'
;MHIGKGMAMALLPVDLKTLKPECEGQPMCHLTGFSRSTPMIEIKKEFKNLPDGIIFKSGHHVVCHNLAFGPTGFCAFFENLKDGVVGTSDAAKELFEMLYSKCDHCAKIRLDPTDRNNNGTFKVDYVGWT
;
A
#
# COMPACT_ATOMS: atom_id res chain seq x y z
N MET A 1 8.35 36.26 -13.99
CA MET A 1 7.37 35.18 -14.29
C MET A 1 7.64 34.04 -13.31
N HIS A 2 6.70 33.83 -12.39
CA HIS A 2 6.77 32.79 -11.36
C HIS A 2 6.50 31.42 -11.97
N ILE A 3 7.38 30.45 -11.75
CA ILE A 3 7.04 29.03 -11.87
C ILE A 3 7.43 28.39 -10.54
N GLY A 4 6.49 28.38 -9.61
CA GLY A 4 6.62 27.60 -8.38
C GLY A 4 6.66 26.12 -8.77
N LYS A 5 7.85 25.52 -8.71
CA LYS A 5 7.99 24.07 -8.62
C LYS A 5 7.27 23.64 -7.34
N GLY A 6 6.06 23.11 -7.48
CA GLY A 6 5.43 22.36 -6.39
C GLY A 6 6.36 21.19 -6.06
N MET A 7 7.14 21.33 -4.99
CA MET A 7 7.94 20.23 -4.46
C MET A 7 6.95 19.18 -3.98
N ALA A 8 6.89 18.05 -4.67
CA ALA A 8 6.20 16.88 -4.15
C ALA A 8 6.87 16.53 -2.82
N MET A 9 6.10 16.60 -1.74
CA MET A 9 6.58 16.25 -0.42
C MET A 9 6.50 14.73 -0.33
N ALA A 10 7.66 14.07 -0.37
CA ALA A 10 7.74 12.67 0.05
C ALA A 10 7.07 12.57 1.43
N LEU A 11 6.34 11.48 1.66
CA LEU A 11 5.78 11.15 2.98
C LEU A 11 6.83 11.50 4.03
N LEU A 12 6.58 12.58 4.77
CA LEU A 12 7.37 12.98 5.94
C LEU A 12 7.52 11.73 6.81
N PRO A 13 8.67 11.53 7.50
CA PRO A 13 8.98 10.27 8.17
C PRO A 13 7.77 9.84 9.00
N VAL A 14 7.07 8.83 8.50
CA VAL A 14 5.84 8.35 9.11
C VAL A 14 6.27 7.83 10.47
N ASP A 15 5.65 8.30 11.56
CA ASP A 15 5.98 7.76 12.88
C ASP A 15 5.41 6.35 12.99
N LEU A 16 6.20 5.39 12.48
CA LEU A 16 5.87 3.97 12.38
C LEU A 16 5.38 3.39 13.71
N LYS A 17 5.81 3.94 14.85
CA LYS A 17 5.42 3.46 16.19
C LYS A 17 3.95 3.74 16.52
N THR A 18 3.35 4.75 15.89
CA THR A 18 1.95 5.12 16.10
C THR A 18 1.00 4.42 15.15
N LEU A 19 1.54 3.80 14.09
CA LEU A 19 0.76 3.14 13.06
C LEU A 19 0.21 1.81 13.56
N LYS A 20 -1.02 1.52 13.17
CA LYS A 20 -1.72 0.30 13.52
C LYS A 20 -2.16 -0.42 12.24
N PRO A 21 -1.62 -1.62 11.97
CA PRO A 21 -2.16 -2.51 10.95
C PRO A 21 -3.60 -2.88 11.25
N GLU A 22 -4.47 -2.75 10.25
CA GLU A 22 -5.85 -3.23 10.24
C GLU A 22 -5.94 -4.38 9.23
N CYS A 23 -6.23 -5.60 9.69
CA CYS A 23 -6.27 -6.80 8.84
C CYS A 23 -7.61 -6.94 8.09
N GLU A 24 -7.96 -5.87 7.38
CA GLU A 24 -9.21 -5.71 6.63
C GLU A 24 -8.89 -5.37 5.18
N GLY A 25 -9.80 -5.75 4.28
CA GLY A 25 -9.74 -5.43 2.85
C GLY A 25 -11.08 -5.67 2.19
N GLN A 26 -11.11 -5.61 0.86
CA GLN A 26 -12.31 -5.91 0.09
C GLN A 26 -12.86 -7.32 0.38
N PRO A 27 -14.15 -7.60 0.10
CA PRO A 27 -14.75 -8.92 0.33
C PRO A 27 -13.97 -10.07 -0.35
N MET A 28 -13.37 -9.79 -1.51
CA MET A 28 -12.52 -10.74 -2.25
C MET A 28 -11.31 -11.22 -1.44
N CYS A 29 -10.84 -10.45 -0.45
CA CYS A 29 -9.78 -10.83 0.47
C CYS A 29 -10.16 -11.97 1.43
N HIS A 30 -11.45 -12.25 1.59
CA HIS A 30 -11.96 -13.25 2.52
C HIS A 30 -12.53 -14.50 1.82
N LEU A 31 -12.54 -14.53 0.49
CA LEU A 31 -13.10 -15.66 -0.26
C LEU A 31 -12.25 -16.93 -0.07
N THR A 32 -12.92 -18.02 0.29
CA THR A 32 -12.38 -19.29 0.78
C THR A 32 -11.74 -20.19 -0.28
N GLY A 33 -11.32 -19.63 -1.43
CA GLY A 33 -10.68 -20.36 -2.53
C GLY A 33 -9.19 -20.06 -2.71
N PHE A 34 -8.69 -18.98 -2.11
CA PHE A 34 -7.27 -18.65 -2.11
C PHE A 34 -6.69 -18.98 -0.73
N SER A 35 -5.56 -19.68 -0.69
CA SER A 35 -4.84 -19.86 0.57
C SER A 35 -4.50 -18.47 1.11
N ARG A 36 -5.07 -18.13 2.28
CA ARG A 36 -5.18 -16.76 2.82
C ARG A 36 -3.85 -16.02 2.83
N SER A 37 -2.75 -16.74 3.09
CA SER A 37 -1.37 -16.25 3.16
C SER A 37 -0.63 -16.11 1.83
N THR A 38 -1.14 -16.68 0.73
CA THR A 38 -0.43 -16.70 -0.56
C THR A 38 -0.20 -15.29 -1.11
N PRO A 39 -1.20 -14.37 -1.12
CA PRO A 39 -0.97 -13.04 -1.68
C PRO A 39 0.10 -12.24 -0.93
N MET A 40 0.09 -12.26 0.40
CA MET A 40 1.10 -11.55 1.19
C MET A 40 2.50 -12.13 1.00
N ILE A 41 2.63 -13.46 0.91
CA ILE A 41 3.92 -14.13 0.65
C ILE A 41 4.47 -13.75 -0.72
N GLU A 42 3.64 -13.78 -1.77
CA GLU A 42 4.09 -13.43 -3.13
C GLU A 42 4.41 -11.94 -3.25
N ILE A 43 3.58 -11.05 -2.70
CA ILE A 43 3.86 -9.61 -2.64
C ILE A 43 5.17 -9.35 -1.89
N LYS A 44 5.45 -10.08 -0.79
CA LYS A 44 6.72 -9.96 -0.06
C LYS A 44 7.93 -10.29 -0.92
N LYS A 45 7.84 -11.29 -1.80
CA LYS A 45 8.95 -11.64 -2.71
C LYS A 45 9.20 -10.49 -3.69
N GLU A 46 8.15 -9.91 -4.25
CA GLU A 46 8.25 -8.80 -5.18
C GLU A 46 8.80 -7.53 -4.52
N PHE A 47 8.43 -7.24 -3.26
CA PHE A 47 9.02 -6.12 -2.50
C PHE A 47 10.54 -6.22 -2.33
N LYS A 48 11.11 -7.43 -2.29
CA LYS A 48 12.58 -7.61 -2.23
C LYS A 48 13.28 -7.14 -3.51
N ASN A 49 12.57 -7.15 -4.63
CA ASN A 49 13.07 -6.73 -5.93
C ASN A 49 12.71 -5.26 -6.24
N LEU A 50 11.91 -4.61 -5.39
CA LEU A 50 11.52 -3.22 -5.59
C LEU A 50 12.74 -2.30 -5.45
N PRO A 51 13.09 -1.51 -6.48
CA PRO A 51 14.19 -0.55 -6.40
C PRO A 51 13.91 0.56 -5.38
N ASP A 52 14.99 1.10 -4.80
CA ASP A 52 14.92 2.23 -3.87
C ASP A 52 14.70 3.55 -4.61
N GLY A 53 14.21 4.57 -3.90
CA GLY A 53 13.98 5.92 -4.44
C GLY A 53 12.80 6.06 -5.42
N ILE A 54 11.99 5.03 -5.63
CA ILE A 54 10.78 5.13 -6.47
C ILE A 54 9.71 5.94 -5.75
N ILE A 55 9.04 6.83 -6.49
CA ILE A 55 7.95 7.67 -5.99
C ILE A 55 6.60 7.15 -6.48
N PHE A 56 5.63 7.04 -5.58
CA PHE A 56 4.29 6.55 -5.83
C PHE A 56 3.24 7.62 -5.52
N LYS A 57 2.32 7.84 -6.46
CA LYS A 57 1.13 8.67 -6.22
C LYS A 57 0.00 7.83 -5.64
N SER A 58 -1.03 8.48 -5.12
CA SER A 58 -2.27 7.81 -4.76
C SER A 58 -2.81 7.00 -5.95
N GLY A 59 -3.20 5.75 -5.70
CA GLY A 59 -3.69 4.80 -6.70
C GLY A 59 -2.61 4.08 -7.51
N HIS A 60 -1.33 4.47 -7.41
CA HIS A 60 -0.26 3.74 -8.09
C HIS A 60 0.02 2.41 -7.37
N HIS A 61 -0.02 1.32 -8.12
CA HIS A 61 0.37 0.01 -7.62
C HIS A 61 1.89 -0.03 -7.42
N VAL A 62 2.31 -0.34 -6.20
CA VAL A 62 3.71 -0.49 -5.81
C VAL A 62 4.20 -1.87 -6.26
N VAL A 63 3.46 -2.91 -5.86
CA VAL A 63 3.74 -4.32 -6.14
C VAL A 63 2.40 -5.04 -6.29
N CYS A 64 2.27 -5.98 -7.22
CA CYS A 64 1.08 -6.80 -7.39
C CYS A 64 1.42 -8.28 -7.51
N HIS A 65 0.59 -9.13 -6.91
CA HIS A 65 0.48 -10.53 -7.24
C HIS A 65 -0.80 -10.74 -8.07
N ASN A 66 -0.62 -10.96 -9.38
CA ASN A 66 -1.74 -11.18 -10.30
C ASN A 66 -2.26 -12.62 -10.17
N LEU A 67 -3.58 -12.78 -10.19
CA LEU A 67 -4.21 -14.08 -10.28
C LEU A 67 -4.19 -14.55 -11.73
N ALA A 68 -4.05 -15.86 -11.95
CA ALA A 68 -4.06 -16.42 -13.30
C ALA A 68 -5.37 -16.06 -14.02
N PHE A 69 -5.27 -15.59 -15.26
CA PHE A 69 -6.35 -15.26 -16.20
C PHE A 69 -6.97 -13.84 -16.17
N GLY A 70 -6.31 -12.82 -15.63
CA GLY A 70 -6.79 -11.44 -15.84
C GLY A 70 -5.92 -10.33 -15.23
N PRO A 71 -6.31 -9.06 -15.39
CA PRO A 71 -5.65 -7.93 -14.73
C PRO A 71 -6.03 -7.83 -13.23
N THR A 72 -6.64 -8.87 -12.68
CA THR A 72 -7.08 -8.92 -11.30
C THR A 72 -6.00 -9.53 -10.42
N GLY A 73 -5.85 -8.99 -9.22
CA GLY A 73 -4.78 -9.42 -8.34
C GLY A 73 -4.88 -8.79 -6.97
N PHE A 74 -3.88 -9.08 -6.15
CA PHE A 74 -3.66 -8.41 -4.88
C PHE A 74 -2.51 -7.45 -5.04
N CYS A 75 -2.71 -6.18 -4.70
CA CYS A 75 -1.71 -5.15 -4.90
C CYS A 75 -1.45 -4.38 -3.61
N ALA A 76 -0.20 -4.02 -3.41
CA ALA A 76 0.23 -3.01 -2.46
C ALA A 76 0.15 -1.62 -3.12
N PHE A 77 -0.51 -0.65 -2.50
CA PHE A 77 -0.62 0.71 -3.04
C PHE A 77 -0.92 1.75 -1.95
N PHE A 78 -0.60 3.01 -2.28
CA PHE A 78 -1.03 4.16 -1.50
C PHE A 78 -2.39 4.66 -2.00
N GLU A 79 -3.27 5.06 -1.09
CA GLU A 79 -4.62 5.55 -1.39
C GLU A 79 -4.91 6.82 -0.58
N ASN A 80 -5.69 7.74 -1.16
CA ASN A 80 -6.10 9.01 -0.55
C ASN A 80 -4.95 9.87 -0.01
N LEU A 81 -3.76 9.81 -0.62
CA LEU A 81 -2.66 10.71 -0.23
C LEU A 81 -3.10 12.17 -0.40
N LYS A 82 -2.72 13.03 0.55
CA LYS A 82 -2.98 14.48 0.47
C LYS A 82 -2.33 15.06 -0.79
N ASP A 83 -2.89 16.16 -1.30
CA ASP A 83 -2.32 16.84 -2.47
C ASP A 83 -0.84 17.19 -2.27
N GLY A 84 -0.04 16.88 -3.28
CA GLY A 84 1.41 17.08 -3.24
C GLY A 84 2.19 16.05 -2.40
N VAL A 85 1.51 15.13 -1.70
CA VAL A 85 2.16 14.03 -0.97
C VAL A 85 2.35 12.82 -1.87
N VAL A 86 3.51 12.20 -1.75
CA VAL A 86 3.86 10.98 -2.49
C VAL A 86 4.43 9.90 -1.56
N GLY A 87 4.11 8.64 -1.86
CA GLY A 87 4.77 7.48 -1.31
C GLY A 87 6.17 7.29 -1.87
N THR A 88 7.01 6.61 -1.11
CA THR A 88 8.33 6.16 -1.56
C THR A 88 8.42 4.63 -1.46
N SER A 89 9.33 4.04 -2.23
CA SER A 89 9.65 2.60 -2.13
C SER A 89 10.05 2.21 -0.71
N ASP A 90 10.80 3.07 -0.01
CA ASP A 90 11.34 2.77 1.31
C ASP A 90 10.22 2.75 2.34
N ALA A 91 9.35 3.76 2.32
CA ALA A 91 8.14 3.79 3.15
C ALA A 91 7.22 2.60 2.83
N ALA A 92 7.06 2.27 1.54
CA ALA A 92 6.23 1.14 1.14
C ALA A 92 6.77 -0.21 1.68
N LYS A 93 8.10 -0.41 1.65
CA LYS A 93 8.75 -1.60 2.23
C LYS A 93 8.51 -1.70 3.73
N GLU A 94 8.72 -0.60 4.47
CA GLU A 94 8.52 -0.55 5.92
C GLU A 94 7.06 -0.81 6.32
N LEU A 95 6.13 -0.13 5.66
CA LEU A 95 4.69 -0.29 5.90
C LEU A 95 4.21 -1.69 5.53
N PHE A 96 4.74 -2.26 4.45
CA PHE A 96 4.43 -3.63 4.07
C PHE A 96 4.92 -4.65 5.11
N GLU A 97 6.13 -4.51 5.64
CA GLU A 97 6.62 -5.40 6.71
C GLU A 97 5.77 -5.29 7.98
N MET A 98 5.28 -4.10 8.33
CA MET A 98 4.33 -3.93 9.43
C MET A 98 3.04 -4.71 9.19
N LEU A 99 2.46 -4.62 7.99
CA LEU A 99 1.26 -5.38 7.61
C LEU A 99 1.52 -6.90 7.66
N TYR A 100 2.59 -7.33 6.99
CA TYR A 100 2.97 -8.75 6.88
C TYR A 100 3.22 -9.40 8.25
N SER A 101 3.71 -8.64 9.23
CA SER A 101 3.97 -9.16 10.58
C SER A 101 2.72 -9.39 11.44
N LYS A 102 1.56 -8.87 11.02
CA LYS A 102 0.32 -8.86 11.82
C LYS A 102 -0.87 -9.49 11.11
N CYS A 103 -0.89 -9.44 9.78
CA CYS A 103 -2.01 -9.86 8.98
C CYS A 103 -1.58 -10.96 8.01
N ASP A 104 -2.42 -11.98 7.87
CA ASP A 104 -2.17 -13.11 6.98
C ASP A 104 -2.76 -12.89 5.58
N HIS A 105 -3.46 -11.79 5.31
CA HIS A 105 -4.20 -11.51 4.07
C HIS A 105 -4.19 -10.00 3.76
N CYS A 106 -5.22 -9.48 3.07
CA CYS A 106 -5.35 -8.04 2.87
C CYS A 106 -5.33 -7.25 4.17
N ALA A 107 -4.71 -6.09 4.11
CA ALA A 107 -4.55 -5.24 5.27
C ALA A 107 -4.29 -3.80 4.85
N LYS A 108 -4.50 -2.88 5.78
CA LYS A 108 -4.28 -1.45 5.57
C LYS A 108 -3.62 -0.80 6.79
N ILE A 109 -2.90 0.28 6.56
CA ILE A 109 -2.35 1.19 7.57
C ILE A 109 -2.75 2.60 7.20
N ARG A 110 -3.40 3.30 8.13
CA ARG A 110 -3.60 4.74 8.02
C ARG A 110 -2.29 5.45 8.33
N LEU A 111 -1.81 6.28 7.40
CA LEU A 111 -0.53 6.98 7.55
C LEU A 111 -0.61 8.14 8.53
N ASP A 112 -1.81 8.65 8.77
CA ASP A 112 -2.14 9.58 9.83
C ASP A 112 -3.34 9.03 10.62
N PRO A 113 -3.11 8.34 11.74
CA PRO A 113 -4.19 7.79 12.55
C PRO A 113 -5.01 8.88 13.29
N THR A 114 -4.51 10.12 13.34
CA THR A 114 -5.21 11.24 13.96
C THR A 114 -6.12 11.99 12.99
N ASP A 115 -5.87 11.87 11.69
CA ASP A 115 -6.68 12.48 10.64
C ASP A 115 -8.00 11.74 10.46
N ARG A 116 -9.10 12.36 10.88
CA ARG A 116 -10.45 11.79 10.78
C ARG A 116 -10.95 11.64 9.35
N ASN A 117 -10.37 12.37 8.38
CA ASN A 117 -10.78 12.32 6.98
C ASN A 117 -10.17 11.14 6.22
N ASN A 118 -9.34 10.32 6.89
CA ASN A 118 -8.68 9.16 6.29
C ASN A 118 -7.78 9.54 5.10
N ASN A 119 -7.08 10.66 5.21
CA ASN A 119 -6.11 11.09 4.22
C ASN A 119 -4.83 10.26 4.38
N GLY A 120 -4.54 9.44 3.39
CA GLY A 120 -3.33 8.64 3.30
C GLY A 120 -3.49 7.29 3.97
N THR A 121 -3.62 6.26 3.15
CA THR A 121 -3.60 4.86 3.57
C THR A 121 -2.58 4.12 2.72
N PHE A 122 -1.85 3.19 3.31
CA PHE A 122 -1.12 2.16 2.57
C PHE A 122 -1.86 0.83 2.73
N LYS A 123 -2.11 0.13 1.63
CA LYS A 123 -2.99 -1.04 1.60
C LYS A 123 -2.34 -2.17 0.82
N VAL A 124 -2.59 -3.39 1.27
CA VAL A 124 -2.58 -4.60 0.44
C VAL A 124 -4.04 -5.01 0.28
N ASP A 125 -4.58 -4.89 -0.92
CA ASP A 125 -5.99 -5.16 -1.18
C ASP A 125 -6.19 -5.87 -2.51
N TYR A 126 -7.36 -6.48 -2.68
CA TYR A 126 -7.77 -6.99 -4.00
C TYR A 126 -8.04 -5.81 -4.93
N VAL A 127 -7.53 -5.92 -6.15
CA VAL A 127 -7.79 -4.97 -7.24
C VAL A 127 -8.43 -5.78 -8.37
N GLY A 128 -9.72 -5.53 -8.58
CA GLY A 128 -10.51 -6.05 -9.70
C GLY A 128 -10.79 -4.97 -10.74
N TRP A 129 -11.29 -5.37 -11.91
CA TRP A 129 -11.80 -4.43 -12.92
C TRP A 129 -12.72 -3.37 -12.29
N THR A 130 -12.47 -2.10 -12.63
CA THR A 130 -13.46 -1.01 -12.60
C THR A 130 -13.96 -0.75 -14.00
#